data_AF-A0A2V1BNC0-F1
#
_entry.id   AF-A0A2V1BNC0-F1
#
_cell.length_a   1.000
_cell.length_b   1.000
_cell.length_c   1.000
_cell.angle_alpha   90.00
_cell.angle_beta   90.00
_cell.angle_gamma   90.00
#
_symmetry.space_group_name_H-M   'P 1'
#
loop_
_entity.id
_entity.type
_entity.pdbx_description
1 polymer ?
#
loop_
_entity_poly.entity_id
_entity_poly.type
_entity_poly.pdbx_seq_one_letter_code
_entity_poly.pdbx_strand_id
1 'polypeptide(L)'
;MGPRQNADAWRERQSNKDEYDVFGPYTMNDVTEGSRSAVRVFMGAGQGNINLGDTAKYASAHRDLEFETDGVWSGENGVVVAYVTKKKGGGG
;
A
#
# COMPACT_ATOMS: atom_id res chain seq x y z
N MET A 1 0.55 14.87 -1.08
CA MET A 1 1.00 14.04 0.05
C MET A 1 1.35 12.70 -0.53
N GLY A 2 2.53 12.15 -0.23
CA GLY A 2 2.99 10.89 -0.84
C GLY A 2 2.48 9.64 -0.11
N PRO A 3 2.85 8.43 -0.59
CA PRO A 3 2.29 7.16 -0.12
C PRO A 3 2.42 6.95 1.38
N ARG A 4 3.59 7.26 1.94
CA ARG A 4 3.85 7.09 3.37
C ARG A 4 2.97 7.99 4.22
N GLN A 5 2.87 9.27 3.85
CA GLN A 5 2.01 10.22 4.58
C GLN A 5 0.54 9.80 4.52
N ASN A 6 0.08 9.25 3.38
CA ASN A 6 -1.29 8.75 3.26
C ASN A 6 -1.52 7.49 4.11
N ALA A 7 -0.54 6.58 4.16
CA ALA A 7 -0.61 5.39 5.00
C ALA A 7 -0.62 5.73 6.51
N ASP A 8 0.25 6.64 6.95
CA ASP A 8 0.24 7.12 8.33
C ASP A 8 -1.08 7.84 8.64
N ALA A 9 -1.58 8.70 7.75
CA ALA A 9 -2.86 9.38 7.94
C ALA A 9 -4.05 8.42 7.98
N TRP A 10 -4.02 7.33 7.21
CA TRP A 10 -5.02 6.27 7.28
C TRP A 10 -4.98 5.55 8.63
N ARG A 11 -3.77 5.20 9.11
CA ARG A 11 -3.58 4.54 10.40
C ARG A 11 -4.12 5.40 11.55
N GLU A 12 -3.78 6.69 11.58
CA GLU A 12 -4.22 7.60 12.64
C GLU A 12 -5.75 7.80 12.68
N ARG A 13 -6.47 7.51 11.60
CA ARG A 13 -7.94 7.55 11.55
C ARG A 13 -8.61 6.29 12.10
N GLN A 14 -7.87 5.20 12.34
CA GLN A 14 -8.43 3.96 12.88
C GLN A 14 -8.59 4.05 14.40
N SER A 15 -9.69 3.53 14.94
CA SER A 15 -9.93 3.47 16.40
C SER A 15 -8.90 2.61 17.14
N ASN A 16 -8.36 1.60 16.47
CA ASN A 16 -7.35 0.64 16.94
C ASN A 16 -6.02 0.84 16.21
N LYS A 17 -5.58 2.09 16.03
CA LYS A 17 -4.38 2.45 15.25
C LYS A 17 -3.10 1.67 15.64
N ASP A 18 -2.97 1.29 16.90
CA ASP A 18 -1.79 0.57 17.41
C ASP A 18 -1.71 -0.89 16.93
N GLU A 19 -2.80 -1.45 16.40
CA GLU A 19 -2.84 -2.77 15.76
C GLU A 19 -2.22 -2.78 14.37
N TYR A 20 -1.80 -1.63 13.84
CA TYR A 20 -1.35 -1.51 12.45
C TYR A 20 0.09 -1.00 12.37
N ASP A 21 0.87 -1.62 11.47
CA ASP A 21 2.21 -1.17 11.10
C ASP A 21 2.22 -0.59 9.70
N VAL A 22 3.01 0.47 9.49
CA VAL A 22 3.16 1.16 8.20
C VAL A 22 4.56 0.89 7.65
N PHE A 23 4.64 0.37 6.43
CA PHE A 23 5.88 0.04 5.73
C PHE A 23 6.04 0.88 4.46
N GLY A 24 7.29 1.13 4.08
CA GLY A 24 7.64 1.95 2.94
C GLY A 24 7.81 3.45 3.26
N PRO A 25 7.94 4.30 2.23
CA PRO A 25 7.67 3.99 0.84
C PRO A 25 8.78 3.14 0.20
N TYR A 26 8.42 2.29 -0.75
CA TYR A 26 9.33 1.49 -1.58
C TYR A 26 9.09 1.78 -3.05
N THR A 27 10.16 1.84 -3.84
CA THR A 27 10.08 1.90 -5.30
C THR A 27 10.16 0.49 -5.86
N MET A 28 9.20 0.09 -6.70
CA MET A 28 9.15 -1.21 -7.37
C MET A 28 9.31 -1.01 -8.87
N ASN A 29 10.45 -1.46 -9.41
CA ASN A 29 10.78 -1.29 -10.83
C ASN A 29 10.35 -2.50 -11.67
N ASP A 30 10.62 -3.71 -11.17
CA ASP A 30 10.16 -4.98 -11.75
C ASP A 30 8.90 -5.47 -11.03
N VAL A 31 8.21 -6.46 -11.60
CA VAL A 31 7.06 -7.14 -10.97
C VAL A 31 7.48 -7.71 -9.61
N THR A 32 7.15 -6.97 -8.55
CA THR A 32 7.54 -7.28 -7.18
C THR A 32 6.28 -7.49 -6.36
N GLU A 33 6.09 -8.71 -5.84
CA GLU A 33 5.01 -8.99 -4.89
C GLU A 33 5.22 -8.19 -3.60
N GLY A 34 4.14 -7.57 -3.13
CA GLY A 34 4.14 -6.92 -1.83
C GLY A 34 3.85 -7.89 -0.68
N SER A 35 3.76 -7.36 0.55
CA SER A 35 3.41 -8.19 1.70
C SER A 35 1.98 -8.75 1.58
N ARG A 36 1.84 -10.07 1.68
CA ARG A 36 0.54 -10.76 1.73
C ARG A 36 -0.29 -10.44 2.99
N SER A 37 0.34 -9.82 4.00
CA SER A 37 -0.36 -9.35 5.21
C SER A 37 -0.76 -7.87 5.13
N ALA A 38 -0.55 -7.22 3.99
CA ALA A 38 -1.08 -5.90 3.76
C ALA A 38 -2.62 -5.94 3.81
N VAL A 39 -3.21 -4.93 4.45
CA VAL A 39 -4.66 -4.70 4.46
C VAL A 39 -5.01 -3.44 3.67
N ARG A 40 -4.02 -2.57 3.43
CA ARG A 40 -4.15 -1.35 2.66
C ARG A 40 -2.83 -1.04 1.96
N VAL A 41 -2.90 -0.56 0.73
CA VAL A 41 -1.74 -0.13 -0.05
C VAL A 41 -2.02 1.25 -0.62
N PHE A 42 -0.99 2.08 -0.62
CA PHE A 42 -0.98 3.46 -1.07
C PHE A 42 0.05 3.59 -2.18
N MET A 43 -0.38 4.09 -3.33
CA MET A 43 0.44 4.31 -4.51
C MET A 43 0.61 5.81 -4.76
N GLY A 44 1.84 6.23 -5.02
CA GLY A 44 2.16 7.62 -5.27
C GLY A 44 1.69 8.06 -6.65
N ALA A 45 1.31 9.33 -6.79
CA ALA A 45 1.06 9.90 -8.09
C ALA A 45 2.30 9.80 -9.00
N GLY A 46 2.09 9.49 -10.28
CA GLY A 46 3.03 9.90 -11.32
C GLY A 46 4.04 8.89 -11.89
N GLN A 47 3.91 7.58 -11.68
CA GLN A 47 4.38 6.52 -12.61
C GLN A 47 4.18 5.12 -12.02
N GLY A 48 4.26 4.10 -12.88
CA GLY A 48 4.14 2.69 -12.52
C GLY A 48 2.70 2.20 -12.34
N ASN A 49 2.55 0.92 -12.04
CA ASN A 49 1.24 0.30 -11.81
C ASN A 49 1.29 -0.73 -10.70
N ILE A 50 0.12 -0.99 -10.13
CA ILE A 50 -0.11 -2.08 -9.18
C ILE A 50 -1.04 -3.08 -9.86
N ASN A 51 -0.72 -4.37 -9.76
CA ASN A 51 -1.64 -5.44 -10.13
C ASN A 51 -2.29 -5.99 -8.86
N LEU A 52 -3.63 -6.03 -8.83
CA LEU A 52 -4.44 -6.67 -7.78
C LEU A 52 -5.01 -7.96 -8.37
N GLY A 53 -4.33 -9.08 -8.11
CA GLY A 53 -4.55 -10.31 -8.89
C GLY A 53 -4.35 -10.04 -10.38
N ASP A 54 -5.36 -10.35 -11.19
CA ASP A 54 -5.35 -10.13 -12.64
C ASP A 54 -5.73 -8.69 -13.07
N THR A 55 -6.03 -7.80 -12.12
CA THR A 55 -6.49 -6.44 -12.41
C THR A 55 -5.40 -5.40 -12.20
N ALA A 56 -4.91 -4.80 -13.28
CA ALA A 56 -4.00 -3.66 -13.22
C ALA A 56 -4.71 -2.36 -12.76
N LYS A 57 -4.03 -1.59 -11.91
CA LYS A 57 -4.44 -0.27 -11.39
C LYS A 57 -3.31 0.73 -11.62
N TYR A 58 -3.67 1.95 -12.03
CA TYR A 58 -2.73 3.00 -12.41
C TYR A 58 -3.00 4.25 -11.58
N ALA A 59 -1.98 4.79 -10.90
CA ALA A 59 -2.09 6.12 -10.29
C ALA A 59 -2.08 7.16 -11.39
N SER A 60 -3.12 8.00 -11.43
CA SER A 60 -3.09 9.19 -12.26
C SER A 60 -1.89 10.07 -11.89
N ALA A 61 -1.35 10.83 -12.84
CA ALA A 61 -0.21 11.73 -12.60
C ALA A 61 -0.47 12.80 -11.50
N HIS A 62 -1.72 12.99 -11.09
CA HIS A 62 -2.13 14.07 -10.20
C HIS A 62 -2.71 13.59 -8.87
N ARG A 63 -2.83 12.28 -8.65
CA ARG A 63 -3.49 11.77 -7.44
C ARG A 63 -2.91 10.43 -7.00
N ASP A 64 -2.53 10.38 -5.73
CA ASP A 64 -2.24 9.13 -5.04
C ASP A 64 -3.49 8.24 -5.03
N LEU A 65 -3.27 6.93 -5.09
CA LEU A 65 -4.33 5.94 -4.99
C LEU A 65 -4.19 5.13 -3.70
N GLU A 66 -5.33 4.78 -3.13
CA GLU A 66 -5.46 3.90 -1.98
C GLU A 66 -6.36 2.73 -2.39
N PHE A 67 -5.99 1.51 -2.02
CA PHE A 67 -6.81 0.33 -2.27
C PHE A 67 -6.68 -0.67 -1.13
N GLU A 68 -7.79 -1.35 -0.85
CA GLU A 68 -7.81 -2.53 0.00
C GLU A 68 -7.17 -3.70 -0.73
N THR A 69 -6.49 -4.57 0.00
CA THR A 69 -5.95 -5.81 -0.54
C THR A 69 -6.27 -6.96 0.40
N ASP A 70 -6.59 -8.11 -0.19
CA ASP A 70 -6.80 -9.39 0.47
C ASP A 70 -5.52 -10.26 0.46
N GLY A 71 -4.37 -9.63 0.19
CA GLY A 71 -3.06 -10.27 0.25
C GLY A 71 -2.43 -10.61 -1.10
N VAL A 72 -3.08 -10.28 -2.22
CA VAL A 72 -2.51 -10.44 -3.57
C VAL A 72 -2.33 -9.08 -4.22
N TRP A 73 -1.07 -8.62 -4.29
CA TRP A 73 -0.72 -7.45 -5.08
C TRP A 73 0.76 -7.46 -5.49
N SER A 74 1.05 -6.87 -6.65
CA SER A 74 2.41 -6.60 -7.10
C SER A 74 2.53 -5.18 -7.64
N GLY A 75 3.73 -4.59 -7.54
CA GLY A 75 4.06 -3.32 -8.15
C GLY A 75 5.11 -3.49 -9.24
N GLU A 76 5.08 -2.64 -10.26
CA GLU A 76 6.06 -2.61 -11.36
C GLU A 76 6.17 -1.21 -11.99
N ASN A 77 7.10 -1.04 -12.93
CA ASN A 77 7.27 0.16 -13.76
C ASN A 77 7.58 1.44 -12.95
N GLY A 78 8.33 1.32 -11.86
CA GLY A 78 8.80 2.44 -11.04
C GLY A 78 7.77 2.94 -10.03
N VAL A 79 6.73 2.16 -9.74
CA VAL A 79 5.69 2.54 -8.80
C VAL A 79 6.28 2.75 -7.39
N VAL A 80 5.85 3.82 -6.72
CA VAL A 80 6.22 4.10 -5.33
C VAL A 80 5.05 3.77 -4.42
N VAL A 81 5.27 2.89 -3.45
CA VAL A 81 4.21 2.30 -2.64
C VAL A 81 4.52 2.36 -1.15
N ALA A 82 3.51 2.63 -0.33
CA ALA A 82 3.53 2.32 1.10
C ALA A 82 2.35 1.40 1.40
N TYR A 83 2.47 0.56 2.41
CA TYR A 83 1.37 -0.34 2.78
C TYR A 83 1.25 -0.47 4.29
N VAL A 84 0.06 -0.86 4.71
CA VAL A 84 -0.29 -1.08 6.10
C VAL A 84 -0.57 -2.56 6.30
N THR A 85 0.01 -3.16 7.33
CA THR A 85 -0.34 -4.52 7.78
C THR A 85 -1.05 -4.46 9.12
N LYS A 86 -1.90 -5.45 9.39
CA LYS A 86 -2.40 -5.69 10.74
C LYS A 86 -1.38 -6.54 11.50
N LYS A 87 -0.96 -6.09 12.68
CA LYS A 87 -0.18 -6.89 13.62
C LYS A 87 -0.98 -8.15 13.91
N LYS A 88 -0.35 -9.32 13.80
CA LYS A 88 -0.97 -10.57 14.27
C LYS A 88 -1.30 -10.36 15.74
N GLY A 89 -2.58 -10.41 16.09
CA GLY A 89 -3.06 -10.00 17.39
C GLY A 89 -2.26 -10.65 18.51
N GLY A 90 -1.74 -9.83 19.41
CA GLY A 90 -1.52 -10.22 20.80
C GLY A 90 -2.89 -10.42 21.44
N GLY A 91 -3.56 -11.51 21.09
CA GLY A 91 -4.68 -12.04 21.86
C GLY A 91 -4.11 -12.89 22.97
N GLY A 92 -3.91 -12.27 24.14
CA GLY A 92 -3.79 -12.97 25.42
C GLY A 92 -5.16 -13.17 26.04
#